data_AF-A0A3R7F5R3-F1
#
_entry.id   AF-A0A3R7F5R3-F1
#
_cell.length_a   1.000
_cell.length_b   1.000
_cell.length_c   1.000
_cell.angle_alpha   90.00
_cell.angle_beta   90.00
_cell.angle_gamma   90.00
#
_symmetry.space_group_name_H-M   'P 1'
#
loop_
_entity.id
_entity.type
_entity.pdbx_description
1 polymer ?
#
loop_
_entity_poly.entity_id
_entity_poly.type
_entity_poly.pdbx_seq_one_letter_code
_entity_poly.pdbx_strand_id
1 'polypeptide(L)'
;MTNFLAEEEKKQFISMLADLRNGLQQATESIDKFLNSFVEKEEQKTWNPANIKWTRKESPKGPYEIAENQENVDFALLVKELEEHGGFMQKHGRKYWFYLDRKDTICRR
;
A
#
# COMPACT_ATOMS: atom_id res chain seq x y z
N MET A 1 0.18 21.99 59.31
CA MET A 1 -0.51 22.38 58.05
C MET A 1 0.35 22.18 56.81
N THR A 2 1.69 22.10 56.95
CA THR A 2 2.67 21.95 55.87
C THR A 2 2.74 20.55 55.22
N ASN A 3 2.60 19.45 55.97
CA ASN A 3 2.65 18.09 55.39
C ASN A 3 1.49 17.76 54.44
N PHE A 4 0.34 18.43 54.58
CA PHE A 4 -0.86 18.11 53.79
C PHE A 4 -0.78 18.67 52.36
N LEU A 5 -0.18 19.86 52.20
CA LEU A 5 0.02 20.51 50.90
C LEU A 5 1.01 19.72 50.02
N ALA A 6 2.09 19.20 50.61
CA ALA A 6 3.09 18.39 49.88
C ALA A 6 2.54 17.05 49.38
N GLU A 7 1.61 16.42 50.12
CA GLU A 7 0.94 15.19 49.69
C GLU A 7 -0.05 15.44 48.54
N GLU A 8 -0.69 16.61 48.50
CA GLU A 8 -1.60 16.97 47.43
C GLU A 8 -0.86 17.28 46.12
N GLU A 9 0.27 18.00 46.19
CA GLU A 9 1.16 18.24 45.05
C GLU A 9 1.72 16.93 44.47
N LYS A 10 2.09 16.00 45.35
CA LYS A 10 2.57 14.67 44.95
C LYS A 10 1.49 13.86 44.23
N LYS A 11 0.24 13.90 44.71
CA LYS A 11 -0.89 13.25 44.02
C LYS A 11 -1.15 13.87 42.65
N GLN A 12 -1.11 15.20 42.55
CA GLN A 12 -1.28 15.89 41.26
C GLN A 12 -0.18 15.50 40.27
N PHE A 13 1.07 15.45 40.72
CA PHE A 13 2.19 15.03 39.88
C PHE A 13 2.06 13.56 39.43
N ILE A 14 1.65 12.66 40.32
CA ILE A 14 1.38 11.25 39.97
C ILE A 14 0.24 11.15 38.94
N SER A 15 -0.83 11.93 39.11
CA SER A 15 -1.93 11.99 38.14
C SER A 15 -1.45 12.46 36.77
N MET A 16 -0.66 13.53 36.73
CA MET A 16 -0.10 14.07 35.48
C MET A 16 0.77 13.03 34.75
N LEU A 17 1.61 12.28 35.49
CA LEU A 17 2.42 11.21 34.91
C LEU A 17 1.56 10.05 34.39
N ALA A 18 0.48 9.71 35.10
CA ALA A 18 -0.45 8.67 34.65
C ALA A 18 -1.16 9.08 33.36
N ASP A 19 -1.60 10.34 33.26
CA ASP A 19 -2.25 10.88 32.06
C ASP A 19 -1.28 10.93 30.88
N LEU A 20 -0.03 11.35 31.12
CA LEU A 20 1.03 11.32 30.11
C LEU A 20 1.27 9.90 29.59
N ARG A 21 1.42 8.92 30.50
CA ARG A 21 1.61 7.50 30.12
C ARG A 21 0.44 7.00 29.28
N ASN A 22 -0.79 7.29 29.70
CA ASN A 22 -1.98 6.86 28.98
C ASN A 22 -2.06 7.49 27.59
N GLY A 23 -1.71 8.78 27.45
CA GLY A 23 -1.64 9.46 26.16
C GLY A 23 -0.59 8.85 25.22
N LEU A 24 0.60 8.53 25.73
CA LEU A 24 1.63 7.83 24.95
C LEU A 24 1.17 6.44 24.52
N GLN A 25 0.47 5.71 25.38
CA GLN A 25 -0.05 4.39 25.06
C GLN A 25 -1.12 4.45 23.95
N GLN A 26 -2.03 5.43 24.00
CA GLN A 26 -2.99 5.68 22.93
C GLN A 26 -2.32 6.08 21.61
N ALA A 27 -1.22 6.84 21.67
CA ALA A 27 -0.45 7.18 20.49
C ALA A 27 0.17 5.92 19.84
N THR A 28 0.75 5.02 20.64
CA THR A 28 1.27 3.73 20.16
C THR A 28 0.17 2.89 19.49
N GLU A 29 -0.99 2.73 20.14
CA GLU A 29 -2.12 1.99 19.56
C GLU A 29 -2.63 2.60 18.24
N SER A 30 -2.58 3.93 18.13
CA SER A 30 -2.97 4.64 16.91
C SER A 30 -1.96 4.42 15.78
N ILE A 31 -0.67 4.40 16.10
CA ILE A 31 0.41 4.06 15.16
C ILE A 31 0.25 2.61 14.70
N ASP A 32 0.00 1.67 15.61
CA ASP A 32 -0.18 0.26 15.28
C ASP A 32 -1.40 0.05 14.38
N LYS A 33 -2.53 0.70 14.68
CA LYS A 33 -3.73 0.68 13.81
C LYS A 33 -3.43 1.25 12.43
N PHE A 34 -2.69 2.36 12.37
CA PHE A 34 -2.28 2.95 11.09
C PHE A 34 -1.41 1.97 10.30
N LEU A 35 -0.36 1.41 10.90
CA LEU A 35 0.54 0.45 10.24
C LEU A 35 -0.20 -0.80 9.77
N ASN A 36 -1.08 -1.36 10.61
CA ASN A 36 -1.91 -2.52 10.22
C ASN A 36 -2.82 -2.18 9.05
N SER A 37 -3.40 -0.97 8.99
CA SER A 37 -4.20 -0.54 7.84
C SER A 37 -3.38 -0.37 6.56
N PHE A 38 -2.06 -0.12 6.66
CA PHE A 38 -1.15 -0.11 5.52
C PHE A 38 -0.83 -1.54 5.06
N VAL A 39 -0.53 -2.44 5.99
CA VAL A 39 -0.27 -3.86 5.69
C VAL A 39 -1.49 -4.51 5.05
N GLU A 40 -2.70 -4.31 5.60
CA GLU A 40 -3.94 -4.83 5.01
C GLU A 40 -4.20 -4.28 3.60
N LYS A 41 -3.84 -3.01 3.34
CA LYS A 41 -3.93 -2.40 2.02
C LYS A 41 -2.86 -2.89 1.06
N GLU A 42 -1.68 -3.28 1.53
CA GLU A 42 -0.63 -3.86 0.71
C GLU A 42 -0.93 -5.32 0.35
N GLU A 43 -1.45 -6.11 1.30
CA GLU A 43 -1.86 -7.50 1.05
C GLU A 43 -3.02 -7.58 0.04
N GLN A 44 -3.95 -6.63 0.06
CA GLN A 44 -5.04 -6.53 -0.93
C GLN A 44 -4.64 -5.93 -2.29
N LYS A 45 -3.39 -5.47 -2.47
CA LYS A 45 -2.91 -4.83 -3.71
C LYS A 45 -1.98 -5.69 -4.55
N THR A 46 -1.78 -6.96 -4.18
CA THR A 46 -0.93 -7.85 -4.97
C THR A 46 -1.75 -8.47 -6.10
N TRP A 47 -1.37 -8.20 -7.35
CA TRP A 47 -1.94 -8.85 -8.53
C TRP A 47 -1.07 -10.02 -8.98
N ASN A 48 -1.70 -11.07 -9.52
CA ASN A 48 -1.02 -12.23 -10.06
C ASN A 48 -1.01 -12.22 -11.60
N PRO A 49 0.16 -12.11 -12.25
CA PRO A 49 0.27 -12.15 -13.72
C PRO A 49 -0.28 -13.42 -14.36
N ALA A 50 -0.34 -14.55 -13.63
CA ALA A 50 -0.83 -15.83 -14.12
C ALA A 50 -2.36 -15.86 -14.28
N ASN A 51 -3.09 -15.01 -13.55
CA ASN A 51 -4.55 -14.91 -13.62
C ASN A 51 -5.03 -14.04 -14.79
N ILE A 52 -4.12 -13.24 -15.37
CA ILE A 52 -4.41 -12.36 -16.49
C ILE A 52 -4.28 -13.17 -17.79
N LYS A 53 -5.25 -13.04 -18.70
CA LYS A 53 -5.16 -13.67 -20.02
C LYS A 53 -4.20 -12.87 -20.91
N TRP A 54 -3.12 -13.53 -21.31
CA TRP A 54 -2.10 -12.96 -22.20
C TRP A 54 -2.14 -13.61 -23.58
N THR A 55 -2.03 -12.78 -24.60
CA THR A 55 -1.95 -13.19 -26.00
C THR A 55 -0.57 -12.85 -26.52
N ARG A 56 0.16 -13.86 -27.00
CA ARG A 56 1.47 -13.65 -27.60
C ARG A 56 1.34 -12.94 -28.96
N LYS A 57 2.18 -11.94 -29.18
CA LYS A 57 2.30 -11.17 -30.43
C LYS A 57 3.78 -11.09 -30.83
N GLU A 58 4.01 -10.94 -32.12
CA GLU A 58 5.35 -10.70 -32.67
C GLU A 58 5.51 -9.22 -33.02
N SER A 59 6.66 -8.65 -32.69
CA SER A 59 7.05 -7.30 -33.10
C SER A 59 8.40 -7.34 -33.83
N PRO A 60 8.76 -6.29 -34.58
CA PRO A 60 10.11 -6.18 -35.16
C PRO A 60 11.23 -6.25 -34.12
N LYS A 61 10.94 -5.95 -32.85
CA LYS A 61 11.88 -6.02 -31.72
C LYS A 61 11.84 -7.38 -31.01
N GLY A 62 11.10 -8.37 -31.52
CA GLY A 62 10.90 -9.72 -30.97
C GLY A 62 9.50 -9.99 -30.39
N PRO A 63 9.27 -11.15 -29.76
CA PRO A 63 7.99 -11.51 -29.16
C PRO A 63 7.65 -10.63 -27.95
N TYR A 64 6.36 -10.43 -27.73
CA TYR A 64 5.80 -9.81 -26.53
C TYR A 64 4.41 -10.37 -26.27
N GLU A 65 3.86 -10.14 -25.09
CA GLU A 65 2.52 -10.58 -24.74
C GLU A 65 1.63 -9.36 -24.48
N ILE A 66 0.36 -9.44 -24.89
CA ILE A 66 -0.63 -8.40 -24.64
C ILE A 66 -1.80 -8.96 -23.84
N ALA A 67 -2.32 -8.17 -22.92
CA ALA A 67 -3.57 -8.39 -22.24
C ALA A 67 -4.50 -7.24 -22.62
N GLU A 68 -5.61 -7.58 -23.28
CA GLU A 68 -6.70 -6.64 -23.54
C GLU A 68 -7.55 -6.49 -22.28
N ASN A 69 -8.34 -5.40 -22.23
CA ASN A 69 -9.25 -5.13 -21.14
C ASN A 69 -10.14 -6.35 -20.87
N GLN A 70 -10.16 -6.78 -19.62
CA GLN A 70 -10.88 -7.95 -19.16
C GLN A 70 -11.42 -7.67 -17.77
N GLU A 71 -12.61 -8.22 -17.48
CA GLU A 71 -13.24 -8.15 -16.15
C GLU A 71 -12.49 -9.07 -15.17
N ASN A 72 -11.29 -8.64 -14.77
CA ASN A 72 -10.41 -9.36 -13.85
C ASN A 72 -9.80 -8.37 -12.85
N VAL A 73 -9.87 -8.71 -11.57
CA VAL A 73 -9.33 -7.88 -10.48
C VAL A 73 -7.82 -7.67 -10.61
N ASP A 74 -7.06 -8.72 -10.96
CA ASP A 74 -5.61 -8.65 -11.18
C ASP A 74 -5.25 -7.71 -12.34
N PHE A 75 -6.06 -7.70 -13.41
CA PHE A 75 -5.86 -6.78 -14.53
C PHE A 75 -6.09 -5.33 -14.12
N ALA A 76 -7.18 -5.05 -13.39
CA ALA A 76 -7.47 -3.71 -12.90
C ALA A 76 -6.40 -3.19 -11.92
N LEU A 77 -5.91 -4.06 -11.03
CA LEU A 77 -4.81 -3.74 -10.13
C LEU A 77 -3.51 -3.44 -10.89
N LEU A 78 -3.19 -4.23 -11.93
CA LEU A 78 -2.03 -3.99 -12.78
C LEU A 78 -2.13 -2.67 -13.55
N VAL A 79 -3.30 -2.33 -14.11
CA VAL A 79 -3.52 -1.04 -14.77
C VAL A 79 -3.25 0.10 -13.79
N LYS A 80 -3.82 0.00 -12.58
CA LYS A 80 -3.65 1.03 -11.54
C LYS A 80 -2.19 1.20 -11.12
N GLU A 81 -1.47 0.10 -10.85
CA GLU A 81 -0.04 0.15 -10.50
C GLU A 81 0.78 0.75 -11.66
N LEU A 82 0.48 0.38 -12.91
CA LEU A 82 1.13 1.00 -14.06
C LEU A 82 0.84 2.50 -14.18
N GLU A 83 -0.38 2.97 -13.91
CA GLU A 83 -0.72 4.40 -13.90
C GLU A 83 0.05 5.17 -12.83
N GLU A 84 0.15 4.60 -11.62
CA GLU A 84 0.95 5.16 -10.52
C GLU A 84 2.44 5.28 -10.90
N HIS A 85 2.94 4.38 -11.75
CA HIS A 85 4.30 4.37 -12.28
C HIS A 85 4.48 5.10 -13.63
N GLY A 86 3.48 5.85 -14.10
CA GLY A 86 3.58 6.64 -15.35
C GLY A 86 3.53 5.81 -16.63
N GLY A 87 2.96 4.60 -16.57
CA GLY A 87 2.68 3.73 -17.72
C GLY A 87 3.74 2.69 -18.03
N PHE A 88 4.82 2.61 -17.25
CA PHE A 88 5.86 1.61 -17.40
C PHE A 88 6.39 1.16 -16.04
N MET A 89 6.55 -0.15 -15.85
CA MET A 89 7.24 -0.69 -14.68
C MET A 89 7.96 -2.00 -14.97
N GLN A 90 8.90 -2.38 -14.11
CA GLN A 90 9.58 -3.67 -14.15
C GLN A 90 9.37 -4.40 -12.82
N LYS A 91 8.79 -5.60 -12.87
CA LYS A 91 8.46 -6.41 -11.69
C LYS A 91 8.79 -7.88 -11.96
N HIS A 92 9.51 -8.53 -11.04
CA HIS A 92 9.95 -9.92 -11.15
C HIS A 92 10.65 -10.26 -12.48
N GLY A 93 11.53 -9.37 -12.96
CA GLY A 93 12.30 -9.58 -14.18
C GLY A 93 11.54 -9.38 -15.49
N ARG A 94 10.22 -9.10 -15.45
CA ARG A 94 9.41 -8.76 -16.61
C ARG A 94 9.10 -7.27 -16.64
N LYS A 95 9.03 -6.72 -17.84
CA LYS A 95 8.60 -5.34 -18.11
C LYS A 95 7.12 -5.35 -18.41
N TYR A 96 6.40 -4.36 -17.88
CA TYR A 96 4.99 -4.12 -18.12
C TYR A 96 4.81 -2.68 -18.56
N TRP A 97 3.97 -2.45 -19.55
CA TRP A 97 3.67 -1.10 -20.01
C TRP A 97 2.32 -1.04 -20.72
N PHE A 98 1.69 0.12 -20.73
CA PHE A 98 0.62 0.44 -21.67
C PHE A 98 1.06 1.60 -22.56
N TYR A 99 0.38 1.81 -23.68
CA TYR A 99 0.58 3.03 -24.46
C TYR A 99 -0.29 4.13 -23.85
N LEU A 100 0.21 5.35 -23.69
CA LEU A 100 -0.54 6.46 -23.09
C LEU A 100 -1.90 6.69 -23.79
N ASP A 101 -1.94 6.45 -25.10
CA ASP A 101 -3.14 6.57 -25.93
C ASP A 101 -4.09 5.36 -25.85
N ARG A 102 -3.63 4.23 -25.29
CA ARG A 102 -4.35 2.95 -25.14
C ARG A 102 -4.05 2.29 -23.81
N LYS A 103 -4.67 2.82 -22.75
CA LYS A 103 -4.62 2.29 -21.38
C LYS A 103 -5.42 1.01 -21.17
N ASP A 104 -6.27 0.66 -22.12
CA ASP A 104 -7.10 -0.54 -22.16
C ASP A 104 -6.29 -1.80 -22.53
N THR A 105 -5.03 -1.65 -22.96
CA THR A 105 -4.17 -2.76 -23.33
C THR A 105 -2.83 -2.68 -22.61
N ILE A 106 -2.50 -3.74 -21.86
CA ILE A 106 -1.21 -3.88 -21.20
C ILE A 106 -0.33 -4.82 -22.03
N CYS A 107 0.91 -4.44 -22.22
CA CYS A 107 1.95 -5.23 -22.85
C CYS A 107 2.96 -5.72 -21.80
N ARG A 108 3.53 -6.91 -22.00
CA ARG A 108 4.66 -7.40 -21.22
C ARG A 108 5.74 -8.08 -22.05
N ARG A 109 6.96 -8.07 -21.53
CA ARG A 109 8.13 -8.76 -22.07
C ARG A 109 9.08 -9.18 -20.97
#